data_AF-A0A3T0RTC9-F1
#
_entry.id   AF-A0A3T0RTC9-F1
#
_cell.length_a   1.000
_cell.length_b   1.000
_cell.length_c   1.000
_cell.angle_alpha   90.00
_cell.angle_beta   90.00
_cell.angle_gamma   90.00
#
_symmetry.space_group_name_H-M   'P 1'
#
loop_
_entity.id
_entity.type
_entity.pdbx_description
1 polymer ?
#
loop_
_entity_poly.entity_id
_entity_poly.type
_entity_poly.pdbx_seq_one_letter_code
_entity_poly.pdbx_strand_id
1 'polypeptide(L)'
;MSIENNIPVEPTSANTMSATVKADLYQYSGNWIWRAIECLVESPDFNPSPKWAAQRLNITVEKAVDAFEGLERLGYIKRDGATYKSLTSEYHIGVAEFSREELLSIQSKLAPQIISKLKASSKFTTYFMLGNDELIAKYTPQIMKIYAQMHKEGLEKGLTEVVASEISFAIVSEHAAKGVQ
;
A
#
# COMPACT_ATOMS: atom_id res chain seq x y z
N MET A 1 -33.03 41.90 -15.50
CA MET A 1 -32.31 41.18 -16.57
C MET A 1 -30.91 40.90 -16.05
N SER A 2 -30.69 39.69 -15.58
CA SER A 2 -29.36 39.20 -15.17
C SER A 2 -29.12 37.92 -15.96
N ILE A 3 -28.07 37.93 -16.75
CA ILE A 3 -27.70 36.85 -17.68
C ILE A 3 -27.09 35.73 -16.84
N GLU A 4 -27.71 34.55 -16.89
CA GLU A 4 -27.13 33.31 -16.40
C GLU A 4 -25.93 32.94 -17.28
N ASN A 5 -24.72 33.12 -16.75
CA ASN A 5 -23.51 32.55 -17.35
C ASN A 5 -23.47 31.05 -17.02
N ASN A 6 -24.16 30.28 -17.86
CA ASN A 6 -24.09 28.84 -17.91
C ASN A 6 -22.78 28.46 -18.64
N ILE A 7 -21.66 28.40 -17.90
CA ILE A 7 -20.42 27.82 -18.44
C ILE A 7 -20.60 26.29 -18.37
N PRO A 8 -20.59 25.58 -19.51
CA PRO A 8 -20.54 24.12 -19.47
C PRO A 8 -19.21 23.73 -18.83
N VAL A 9 -19.28 23.10 -17.66
CA VAL A 9 -18.13 22.37 -17.13
C VAL A 9 -18.00 21.15 -18.02
N GLU A 10 -17.12 21.23 -19.03
CA GLU A 10 -16.71 20.04 -19.78
C GLU A 10 -16.26 18.98 -18.77
N PRO A 11 -16.68 17.71 -18.92
CA PRO A 11 -16.13 16.65 -18.11
C PRO A 11 -14.64 16.60 -18.40
N THR A 12 -13.84 17.03 -17.42
CA THR A 12 -12.39 16.84 -17.39
C THR A 12 -12.12 15.42 -17.87
N SER A 13 -11.44 15.30 -19.00
CA SER A 13 -11.14 14.01 -19.64
C SER A 13 -10.74 13.00 -18.58
N ALA A 14 -11.52 11.93 -18.44
CA ALA A 14 -11.11 10.78 -17.66
C ALA A 14 -9.72 10.39 -18.16
N ASN A 15 -8.69 10.61 -17.35
CA ASN A 15 -7.34 10.15 -17.64
C ASN A 15 -7.43 8.63 -17.67
N THR A 16 -7.60 8.06 -18.85
CA THR A 16 -7.55 6.61 -19.04
C THR A 16 -6.13 6.19 -18.67
N MET A 17 -5.97 5.68 -17.45
CA MET A 17 -4.71 5.15 -16.96
C MET A 17 -4.20 4.11 -17.96
N SER A 18 -2.94 4.20 -18.37
CA SER A 18 -2.40 3.26 -19.34
C SER A 18 -2.47 1.83 -18.77
N ALA A 19 -2.64 0.83 -19.64
CA ALA A 19 -2.70 -0.57 -19.20
C ALA A 19 -1.45 -0.98 -18.40
N THR A 20 -0.28 -0.45 -18.77
CA THR A 20 0.98 -0.64 -18.04
C THR A 20 0.92 -0.06 -16.64
N VAL A 21 0.44 1.18 -16.48
CA VAL A 21 0.32 1.81 -15.15
C VAL A 21 -0.70 1.06 -14.30
N LYS A 22 -1.80 0.56 -14.88
CA LYS A 22 -2.76 -0.31 -14.15
C LYS A 22 -2.13 -1.63 -13.70
N ALA A 23 -1.32 -2.26 -14.54
CA ALA A 23 -0.62 -3.49 -14.18
C ALA A 23 0.43 -3.25 -13.08
N ASP A 24 1.23 -2.19 -13.20
CA ASP A 24 2.21 -1.80 -12.19
C ASP A 24 1.54 -1.46 -10.86
N LEU A 25 0.40 -0.75 -10.89
CA LEU A 25 -0.35 -0.43 -9.67
C LEU A 25 -0.93 -1.70 -9.02
N TYR A 26 -1.42 -2.64 -9.82
CA TYR A 26 -1.89 -3.93 -9.31
C TYR A 26 -0.74 -4.72 -8.68
N GLN A 27 0.44 -4.68 -9.30
CA GLN A 27 1.65 -5.31 -8.80
C GLN A 27 2.11 -4.69 -7.48
N TYR A 28 2.24 -3.36 -7.42
CA TYR A 28 2.53 -2.62 -6.18
C TYR A 28 1.54 -2.97 -5.07
N SER A 29 0.26 -3.04 -5.42
CA SER A 29 -0.82 -3.30 -4.48
C SER A 29 -0.80 -4.74 -3.95
N GLY A 30 -0.44 -5.73 -4.76
CA GLY A 30 -0.44 -7.14 -4.38
C GLY A 30 0.90 -7.71 -3.91
N ASN A 31 1.97 -6.93 -3.95
CA ASN A 31 3.34 -7.41 -3.74
C ASN A 31 4.07 -6.60 -2.65
N TRP A 32 4.39 -7.27 -1.53
CA TRP A 32 5.10 -6.63 -0.42
C TRP A 32 6.49 -6.10 -0.81
N ILE A 33 7.13 -6.67 -1.84
CA ILE A 33 8.49 -6.30 -2.25
C ILE A 33 8.54 -4.85 -2.73
N TRP A 34 7.59 -4.45 -3.57
CA TRP A 34 7.56 -3.10 -4.12
C TRP A 34 7.38 -2.07 -3.00
N ARG A 35 6.46 -2.33 -2.07
CA ARG A 35 6.23 -1.47 -0.89
C ARG A 35 7.44 -1.42 0.04
N ALA A 36 8.10 -2.56 0.26
CA ALA A 36 9.29 -2.60 1.10
C ALA A 36 10.45 -1.81 0.47
N ILE A 37 10.63 -1.91 -0.85
CA ILE A 37 11.67 -1.15 -1.56
C ILE A 37 11.41 0.34 -1.50
N GLU A 38 10.16 0.76 -1.67
CA GLU A 38 9.76 2.14 -1.46
C GLU A 38 10.11 2.65 -0.06
N CYS A 39 9.77 1.90 1.00
CA CYS A 39 10.18 2.25 2.36
C CYS A 39 11.71 2.34 2.51
N LEU A 40 12.46 1.46 1.85
CA LEU A 40 13.93 1.49 1.88
C LEU A 40 14.51 2.77 1.26
N VAL A 41 13.85 3.38 0.28
CA VAL A 41 14.31 4.65 -0.33
C VAL A 41 14.36 5.79 0.70
N GLU A 42 13.51 5.73 1.72
CA GLU A 42 13.50 6.70 2.83
C GLU A 42 14.42 6.29 3.99
N SER A 43 15.01 5.09 3.94
CA SER A 43 15.87 4.59 5.01
C SER A 43 17.15 5.44 5.14
N PRO A 44 17.62 5.74 6.37
CA PRO A 44 18.86 6.49 6.57
C PRO A 44 20.11 5.85 5.95
N ASP A 45 20.13 4.53 5.83
CA ASP A 45 21.23 3.75 5.25
C ASP A 45 20.99 3.36 3.78
N PHE A 46 20.05 4.04 3.11
CA PHE A 46 19.64 3.70 1.75
C PHE A 46 20.83 3.64 0.79
N ASN A 47 20.89 2.54 0.03
CA ASN A 47 21.78 2.40 -1.09
C ASN A 47 20.95 2.14 -2.36
N PRO A 48 21.09 2.97 -3.42
CA PRO A 48 20.27 2.88 -4.63
C PRO A 48 20.59 1.65 -5.51
N SER A 49 21.44 0.73 -5.04
CA SER A 49 21.75 -0.52 -5.72
C SER A 49 20.63 -1.55 -5.55
N PRO A 50 20.06 -2.09 -6.65
CA PRO A 50 19.15 -3.23 -6.58
C PRO A 50 19.74 -4.45 -5.87
N LYS A 51 21.06 -4.65 -5.95
CA LYS A 51 21.76 -5.72 -5.25
C LYS A 51 21.71 -5.54 -3.72
N TRP A 52 21.88 -4.31 -3.24
CA TRP A 52 21.78 -4.01 -1.80
C TRP A 52 20.36 -4.27 -1.29
N ALA A 53 19.33 -3.76 -1.98
CA ALA A 53 17.94 -3.98 -1.60
C ALA A 53 17.58 -5.47 -1.60
N ALA A 54 18.04 -6.21 -2.61
CA ALA A 54 17.82 -7.65 -2.72
C ALA A 54 18.42 -8.42 -1.53
N GLN A 55 19.65 -8.10 -1.13
CA GLN A 55 20.28 -8.69 0.05
C GLN A 55 19.53 -8.33 1.32
N ARG A 56 19.16 -7.05 1.49
CA ARG A 56 18.50 -6.54 2.70
C ARG A 56 17.11 -7.16 2.91
N LEU A 57 16.36 -7.38 1.84
CA LEU A 57 15.02 -7.99 1.89
C LEU A 57 15.03 -9.52 1.71
N ASN A 58 16.20 -10.13 1.50
CA ASN A 58 16.36 -11.55 1.16
C ASN A 58 15.47 -11.98 -0.03
N ILE A 59 15.61 -11.25 -1.14
CA ILE A 59 14.94 -11.50 -2.42
C ILE A 59 15.97 -11.60 -3.55
N THR A 60 15.53 -11.93 -4.76
CA THR A 60 16.43 -11.94 -5.93
C THR A 60 16.66 -10.52 -6.46
N VAL A 61 17.79 -10.30 -7.15
CA VAL A 61 18.12 -8.97 -7.70
C VAL A 61 17.11 -8.56 -8.77
N GLU A 62 16.60 -9.50 -9.56
CA GLU A 62 15.60 -9.26 -10.59
C GLU A 62 14.31 -8.69 -10.00
N LYS A 63 13.87 -9.21 -8.84
CA LYS A 63 12.70 -8.67 -8.13
C LYS A 63 12.93 -7.27 -7.60
N ALA A 64 14.16 -6.96 -7.18
CA ALA A 64 14.50 -5.61 -6.75
C ALA A 64 14.52 -4.63 -7.94
N VAL A 65 15.09 -5.02 -9.08
CA VAL A 65 15.08 -4.23 -10.31
C VAL A 65 13.65 -3.95 -10.78
N ASP A 66 12.82 -5.00 -10.88
CA ASP A 66 11.40 -4.90 -11.26
C ASP A 66 10.65 -3.88 -10.38
N ALA A 67 10.87 -3.92 -9.07
CA ALA A 67 10.27 -2.99 -8.14
C ALA A 67 10.77 -1.54 -8.32
N PHE A 68 12.08 -1.30 -8.46
CA PHE A 68 12.59 0.05 -8.69
C PHE A 68 12.03 0.66 -9.98
N GLU A 69 12.03 -0.10 -11.08
CA GLU A 69 11.51 0.36 -12.36
C GLU A 69 9.99 0.62 -12.30
N GLY A 70 9.25 -0.28 -11.63
CA GLY A 70 7.82 -0.14 -11.42
C GLY A 70 7.46 1.09 -10.59
N LEU A 71 8.14 1.30 -9.47
CA LEU A 71 7.94 2.48 -8.61
C LEU A 71 8.29 3.79 -9.33
N GLU A 72 9.33 3.79 -10.17
CA GLU A 72 9.67 4.96 -11.00
C GLU A 72 8.59 5.24 -12.06
N ARG A 73 8.04 4.20 -12.72
CA ARG A 73 6.92 4.34 -13.67
C ARG A 73 5.63 4.81 -13.02
N LEU A 74 5.37 4.38 -11.78
CA LEU A 74 4.24 4.85 -10.98
C LEU A 74 4.43 6.28 -10.46
N GLY A 75 5.64 6.84 -10.56
CA GLY A 75 5.97 8.15 -10.02
C GLY A 75 6.03 8.18 -8.49
N TYR A 76 6.24 7.02 -7.87
CA TYR A 76 6.33 6.86 -6.42
C TYR A 76 7.74 7.17 -5.91
N ILE A 77 8.73 6.89 -6.75
CA ILE A 77 10.10 7.32 -6.56
C ILE A 77 10.58 8.04 -7.81
N LYS A 78 11.62 8.85 -7.66
CA LYS A 78 12.30 9.49 -8.79
C LYS A 78 13.80 9.47 -8.57
N ARG A 79 14.56 9.34 -9.65
CA ARG A 79 16.01 9.52 -9.63
C ARG A 79 16.38 10.94 -9.22
N ASP A 80 17.29 11.05 -8.26
CA ASP A 80 17.91 12.29 -7.81
C ASP A 80 19.43 12.11 -7.89
N GLY A 81 20.01 12.48 -9.03
CA GLY A 81 21.41 12.18 -9.35
C GLY A 81 21.69 10.67 -9.39
N ALA A 82 22.57 10.21 -8.51
CA ALA A 82 22.94 8.80 -8.37
C ALA A 82 22.06 8.01 -7.37
N THR A 83 21.07 8.67 -6.75
CA THR A 83 20.16 8.06 -5.77
C THR A 83 18.70 8.14 -6.23
N TYR A 84 17.78 7.66 -5.38
CA TYR A 84 16.34 7.83 -5.51
C TYR A 84 15.81 8.70 -4.38
N LYS A 85 14.69 9.37 -4.64
CA LYS A 85 13.91 10.09 -3.64
C LYS A 85 12.47 9.61 -3.70
N SER A 86 11.88 9.32 -2.54
CA SER A 86 10.44 9.06 -2.41
C SER A 86 9.65 10.33 -2.75
N LEU A 87 8.58 10.19 -3.53
CA LEU A 87 7.69 11.29 -3.92
C LEU A 87 6.37 11.30 -3.14
N THR A 88 6.22 10.38 -2.20
CA THR A 88 4.95 10.10 -1.54
C THR A 88 5.17 9.97 -0.04
N SER A 89 4.14 10.37 0.71
CA SER A 89 4.22 10.45 2.18
C SER A 89 3.23 9.51 2.87
N GLU A 90 2.16 9.07 2.19
CA GLU A 90 1.14 8.19 2.76
C GLU A 90 0.51 7.34 1.65
N TYR A 91 0.36 6.03 1.87
CA TYR A 91 -0.27 5.14 0.89
C TYR A 91 -1.47 4.41 1.44
N HIS A 92 -2.59 4.71 0.80
CA HIS A 92 -3.79 3.92 0.84
C HIS A 92 -4.04 3.47 -0.59
N ILE A 93 -4.18 2.17 -0.83
CA ILE A 93 -4.77 1.71 -2.09
C ILE A 93 -6.19 2.25 -2.10
N GLY A 94 -6.45 3.19 -3.01
CA GLY A 94 -7.73 3.83 -3.15
C GLY A 94 -8.74 2.91 -3.83
N VAL A 95 -10.00 3.07 -3.44
CA VAL A 95 -11.16 2.58 -4.20
C VAL A 95 -11.37 3.32 -5.53
N ALA A 96 -10.50 4.28 -5.86
CA ALA A 96 -10.59 5.08 -7.09
C ALA A 96 -10.01 4.33 -8.29
N GLU A 97 -9.02 3.45 -8.08
CA GLU A 97 -8.28 2.78 -9.15
C GLU A 97 -8.72 1.32 -9.39
N PHE A 98 -9.36 0.71 -8.39
CA PHE A 98 -9.76 -0.71 -8.41
C PHE A 98 -11.20 -0.91 -7.96
N SER A 99 -11.87 -1.90 -8.56
CA SER A 99 -13.15 -2.39 -8.05
C SER A 99 -12.98 -3.04 -6.67
N ARG A 100 -14.09 -3.21 -5.93
CA ARG A 100 -14.06 -3.90 -4.63
C ARG A 100 -13.57 -5.35 -4.75
N GLU A 101 -13.92 -6.02 -5.84
CA GLU A 101 -13.50 -7.38 -6.15
C GLU A 101 -11.99 -7.44 -6.47
N GLU A 102 -11.48 -6.47 -7.23
CA GLU A 102 -10.03 -6.33 -7.48
C GLU A 102 -9.27 -6.09 -6.17
N LEU A 103 -9.76 -5.18 -5.31
CA LEU A 103 -9.17 -4.91 -4.00
C LEU A 103 -9.19 -6.14 -3.09
N LEU A 104 -10.30 -6.88 -3.05
CA LEU A 104 -10.39 -8.13 -2.30
C LEU A 104 -9.41 -9.19 -2.83
N SER A 105 -9.28 -9.30 -4.16
CA SER A 105 -8.32 -10.21 -4.80
C SER A 105 -6.88 -9.85 -4.45
N ILE A 106 -6.54 -8.57 -4.50
CA ILE A 106 -5.23 -8.03 -4.10
C ILE A 106 -4.96 -8.36 -2.64
N GLN A 107 -5.89 -8.04 -1.74
CA GLN A 107 -5.74 -8.28 -0.30
C GLN A 107 -5.56 -9.77 0.00
N SER A 108 -6.34 -10.63 -0.66
CA SER A 108 -6.26 -12.09 -0.53
C SER A 108 -4.90 -12.66 -0.95
N LYS A 109 -4.15 -11.95 -1.82
CA LYS A 109 -2.78 -12.31 -2.20
C LYS A 109 -1.75 -11.75 -1.24
N LEU A 110 -1.90 -10.50 -0.80
CA LEU A 110 -0.90 -9.81 0.01
C LEU A 110 -0.90 -10.29 1.46
N ALA A 111 -2.07 -10.47 2.08
CA ALA A 111 -2.17 -10.80 3.50
C ALA A 111 -1.42 -12.10 3.86
N PRO A 112 -1.57 -13.23 3.12
CA PRO A 112 -0.80 -14.44 3.38
C PRO A 112 0.71 -14.24 3.25
N GLN A 113 1.17 -13.37 2.33
CA GLN A 113 2.59 -13.07 2.18
C GLN A 113 3.13 -12.38 3.44
N ILE A 114 2.40 -11.40 3.99
CA ILE A 114 2.78 -10.71 5.23
C ILE A 114 2.73 -11.66 6.42
N ILE A 115 1.63 -12.43 6.58
CA ILE A 115 1.46 -13.40 7.67
C ILE A 115 2.60 -14.43 7.66
N SER A 116 3.05 -14.88 6.48
CA SER A 116 4.18 -15.83 6.37
C SER A 116 5.53 -15.29 6.86
N LYS A 117 5.66 -13.97 7.08
CA LYS A 117 6.86 -13.33 7.63
C LYS A 117 6.85 -13.22 9.15
N LEU A 118 5.73 -13.54 9.80
CA LEU A 118 5.64 -13.56 11.25
C LEU A 118 6.57 -14.63 11.82
N LYS A 119 7.23 -14.31 12.94
CA LYS A 119 8.09 -15.19 13.72
C LYS A 119 7.48 -15.39 15.09
N ALA A 120 7.97 -16.37 15.86
CA ALA A 120 7.54 -16.58 17.24
C ALA A 120 7.72 -15.33 18.14
N SER A 121 8.69 -14.46 17.81
CA SER A 121 8.94 -13.19 18.49
C SER A 121 8.07 -12.02 18.00
N SER A 122 7.35 -12.19 16.88
CA SER A 122 6.48 -11.15 16.33
C SER A 122 5.30 -10.88 17.25
N LYS A 123 4.78 -9.64 17.24
CA LYS A 123 3.56 -9.28 17.95
C LYS A 123 2.39 -9.44 16.99
N PHE A 124 1.48 -10.37 17.28
CA PHE A 124 0.26 -10.59 16.52
C PHE A 124 -0.87 -11.00 17.49
N THR A 125 -2.10 -10.66 17.12
CA THR A 125 -3.29 -10.99 17.91
C THR A 125 -4.51 -11.09 16.98
N THR A 126 -5.50 -11.86 17.41
CA THR A 126 -6.81 -11.92 16.75
C THR A 126 -7.85 -11.50 17.78
N TYR A 127 -8.69 -10.54 17.42
CA TYR A 127 -9.69 -9.98 18.31
C TYR A 127 -11.08 -10.06 17.68
N PHE A 128 -12.08 -10.46 18.47
CA PHE A 128 -13.47 -10.49 18.08
C PHE A 128 -14.24 -9.44 18.86
N MET A 129 -15.10 -8.69 18.18
CA MET A 129 -15.90 -7.62 18.77
C MET A 129 -17.28 -7.55 18.12
N LEU A 130 -18.25 -7.02 18.86
CA LEU A 130 -19.49 -6.55 18.25
C LEU A 130 -19.19 -5.26 17.48
N GLY A 131 -19.61 -5.21 16.22
CA GLY A 131 -19.32 -4.09 15.33
C GLY A 131 -20.21 -4.07 14.10
N ASN A 132 -20.11 -3.00 13.33
CA ASN A 132 -20.77 -2.78 12.05
C ASN A 132 -19.86 -1.93 11.14
N ASP A 133 -20.26 -1.73 9.89
CA ASP A 133 -19.49 -0.94 8.92
C ASP A 133 -19.25 0.51 9.37
N GLU A 134 -20.21 1.11 10.08
CA GLU A 134 -20.09 2.48 10.58
C GLU A 134 -18.93 2.62 11.58
N LEU A 135 -18.84 1.70 12.54
CA LEU A 135 -17.75 1.67 13.52
C LEU A 135 -16.41 1.38 12.84
N ILE A 136 -16.37 0.45 11.88
CA ILE A 136 -15.15 0.15 11.11
C ILE A 136 -14.68 1.40 10.36
N ALA A 137 -15.58 2.08 9.64
CA ALA A 137 -15.27 3.31 8.91
C ALA A 137 -14.80 4.44 9.82
N LYS A 138 -15.38 4.56 11.03
CA LYS A 138 -14.98 5.58 12.02
C LYS A 138 -13.57 5.39 12.57
N TYR A 139 -13.16 4.15 12.83
CA TYR A 139 -11.88 3.87 13.51
C TYR A 139 -10.72 3.52 12.58
N THR A 140 -10.99 3.02 11.37
CA THR A 140 -9.93 2.71 10.38
C THR A 140 -8.97 3.88 10.13
N PRO A 141 -9.43 5.13 9.96
CA PRO A 141 -8.52 6.27 9.79
C PRO A 141 -7.59 6.51 10.99
N GLN A 142 -8.02 6.18 12.21
CA GLN A 142 -7.19 6.35 13.42
C GLN A 142 -6.06 5.32 13.45
N ILE A 143 -6.33 4.08 13.02
CA ILE A 143 -5.31 3.03 12.89
C ILE A 143 -4.25 3.46 11.87
N MET A 144 -4.68 4.03 10.74
CA MET A 144 -3.76 4.49 9.69
C MET A 144 -2.89 5.67 10.17
N LYS A 145 -3.45 6.59 10.96
CA LYS A 145 -2.67 7.66 11.62
C LYS A 145 -1.59 7.11 12.55
N ILE A 146 -1.88 6.03 13.29
CA ILE A 146 -0.89 5.38 14.15
C ILE A 146 0.27 4.83 13.30
N TYR A 147 0.00 4.18 12.17
CA TYR A 147 1.07 3.69 11.29
C TYR A 147 1.92 4.83 10.71
N ALA A 148 1.30 5.92 10.25
CA ALA A 148 2.03 7.08 9.77
C ALA A 148 2.92 7.70 10.86
N GLN A 149 2.43 7.78 12.10
CA GLN A 149 3.22 8.22 13.24
C GLN A 149 4.39 7.27 13.53
N MET A 150 4.17 5.96 13.53
CA MET A 150 5.22 4.96 13.75
C MET A 150 6.33 5.07 12.69
N HIS A 151 5.96 5.25 11.41
CA HIS A 151 6.92 5.46 10.32
C HIS A 151 7.77 6.71 10.56
N LYS A 152 7.13 7.84 10.81
CA LYS A 152 7.79 9.11 11.10
C LYS A 152 8.76 9.01 12.28
N GLU A 153 8.33 8.43 13.40
CA GLU A 153 9.19 8.22 14.56
C GLU A 153 10.36 7.27 14.25
N GLY A 154 10.15 6.28 13.38
CA GLY A 154 11.20 5.39 12.90
C GLY A 154 12.28 6.15 12.13
N LEU A 155 11.88 7.03 11.21
CA LEU A 155 12.79 7.90 10.46
C LEU A 155 13.56 8.84 11.40
N GLU A 156 12.88 9.49 12.35
CA GLU A 156 13.50 10.40 13.33
C GLU A 156 14.53 9.69 14.22
N LYS A 157 14.29 8.41 14.55
CA LYS A 157 15.20 7.57 15.34
C LYS A 157 16.30 6.91 14.50
N GLY A 158 16.29 7.10 13.18
CA GLY A 158 17.24 6.48 12.27
C GLY A 158 17.10 4.95 12.17
N LEU A 159 15.89 4.42 12.38
CA LEU A 159 15.62 2.99 12.21
C LEU A 159 15.72 2.60 10.73
N THR A 160 16.11 1.36 10.48
CA THR A 160 16.40 0.89 9.10
C THR A 160 15.63 -0.38 8.73
N GLU A 161 14.93 -0.97 9.69
CA GLU A 161 14.14 -2.18 9.52
C GLU A 161 12.78 -1.86 8.90
N VAL A 162 12.45 -2.55 7.81
CA VAL A 162 11.11 -2.49 7.21
C VAL A 162 10.19 -3.44 7.97
N VAL A 163 9.08 -2.90 8.49
CA VAL A 163 8.06 -3.66 9.22
C VAL A 163 6.76 -3.65 8.41
N ALA A 164 6.21 -4.83 8.16
CA ALA A 164 4.89 -5.00 7.57
C ALA A 164 3.87 -5.36 8.66
N SER A 165 2.69 -4.74 8.60
CA SER A 165 1.54 -5.08 9.43
C SER A 165 0.33 -5.32 8.53
N GLU A 166 -0.51 -6.28 8.91
CA GLU A 166 -1.75 -6.60 8.22
C GLU A 166 -2.88 -6.63 9.26
N ILE A 167 -3.92 -5.85 9.00
CA ILE A 167 -5.15 -5.83 9.79
C ILE A 167 -6.31 -5.86 8.80
N SER A 168 -7.19 -6.84 8.96
CA SER A 168 -8.43 -6.95 8.20
C SER A 168 -9.63 -6.95 9.14
N PHE A 169 -10.68 -6.20 8.77
CA PHE A 169 -11.97 -6.24 9.44
C PHE A 169 -12.95 -7.06 8.58
N ALA A 170 -13.68 -7.98 9.22
CA ALA A 170 -14.66 -8.82 8.54
C ALA A 170 -15.93 -8.96 9.39
N ILE A 171 -17.10 -8.81 8.76
CA ILE A 171 -18.39 -9.10 9.38
C ILE A 171 -18.65 -10.61 9.22
N VAL A 172 -18.40 -11.37 10.29
CA VAL A 172 -18.50 -12.84 10.27
C VAL A 172 -19.93 -13.36 10.33
N SER A 173 -20.87 -12.56 10.85
CA SER A 173 -22.30 -12.93 10.93
C SER A 173 -22.98 -13.05 9.56
N GLU A 174 -22.51 -12.30 8.56
CA GLU A 174 -23.03 -12.35 7.19
C GLU A 174 -22.66 -13.66 6.48
N HIS A 175 -21.58 -14.31 6.91
CA HIS A 175 -21.14 -15.59 6.35
C HIS A 175 -21.97 -16.77 6.88
N ALA A 176 -22.51 -16.67 8.10
CA ALA A 176 -23.39 -17.69 8.68
C ALA A 176 -24.75 -17.78 7.96
N ALA A 177 -25.24 -16.68 7.38
CA ALA A 177 -26.51 -16.64 6.67
C ALA A 177 -26.51 -17.40 5.32
N LYS A 178 -25.33 -17.74 4.78
CA LYS A 178 -25.18 -18.52 3.53
C LYS A 178 -24.98 -20.02 3.76
N GLY A 179 -25.03 -20.48 5.02
CA GLY A 179 -24.68 -21.85 5.42
C GLY A 179 -25.78 -22.65 6.12
N VAL A 180 -27.06 -22.29 5.95
CA VAL A 180 -28.19 -23.12 6.40
C VAL A 180 -29.22 -23.21 5.26
N GLN A 181 -29.03 -24.22 4.40
CA GLN A 181 -30.10 -24.94 3.70
C GLN A 181 -29.78 -26.43 3.74
#